data_AF-A0A5J9U5K2-F1
#
_entry.id   AF-A0A5J9U5K2-F1
#
_cell.length_a   1.000
_cell.length_b   1.000
_cell.length_c   1.000
_cell.angle_alpha   90.00
_cell.angle_beta   90.00
_cell.angle_gamma   90.00
#
_symmetry.space_group_name_H-M   'P 1'
#
loop_
_entity.id
_entity.type
_entity.pdbx_description
1 polymer ?
#
loop_
_entity_poly.entity_id
_entity_poly.type
_entity_poly.pdbx_seq_one_letter_code
_entity_poly.pdbx_strand_id
1 'polypeptide(L)'
;MASGQARREELDRKAQEGETVVPGGTGGNTLEAQEHLAEGRSKGGQTRSEQLGHEGYSEMGKKGGETRKEQLGEEGYKDMGSKGGQARSEQLGEEGCKEMGKKGGLATKEESGGERAAREGIDIDESKFTNKQA
;
A
#
# COMPACT_ATOMS: atom_id res chain seq x y z
N MET A 1 36.50 -12.64 -11.48
CA MET A 1 35.46 -11.60 -11.69
C MET A 1 35.03 -11.71 -13.15
N ALA A 2 33.79 -12.15 -13.42
CA ALA A 2 33.25 -12.08 -14.78
C ALA A 2 33.16 -10.60 -15.18
N SER A 3 33.64 -10.26 -16.38
CA SER A 3 33.57 -8.88 -16.88
C SER A 3 32.11 -8.41 -16.95
N GLY A 4 31.87 -7.10 -16.84
CA GLY A 4 30.51 -6.55 -16.94
C GLY A 4 29.79 -6.94 -18.23
N GLN A 5 30.53 -7.24 -19.29
CA GLN A 5 30.02 -7.76 -20.56
C GLN A 5 29.43 -9.17 -20.42
N ALA A 6 30.10 -10.09 -19.74
CA ALA A 6 29.58 -11.44 -19.51
C ALA A 6 28.28 -11.43 -18.69
N ARG A 7 28.16 -10.50 -17.73
CA ARG A 7 26.93 -10.31 -16.97
C ARG A 7 25.79 -9.76 -17.84
N ARG A 8 26.08 -8.85 -18.77
CA ARG A 8 25.08 -8.32 -19.71
C ARG A 8 24.57 -9.40 -20.66
N GLU A 9 25.47 -10.19 -21.23
CA GLU A 9 25.14 -11.33 -22.10
C GLU A 9 24.28 -12.38 -21.39
N GLU A 10 24.56 -12.67 -20.12
CA GLU A 10 23.72 -13.58 -19.31
C GLU A 10 22.30 -13.03 -19.14
N LEU A 11 22.16 -11.73 -18.86
CA LEU A 11 20.86 -11.08 -18.71
C LEU A 11 20.10 -11.01 -20.04
N ASP A 12 20.79 -10.78 -21.15
CA ASP A 12 20.20 -10.83 -22.49
C ASP A 12 19.69 -12.24 -22.83
N ARG A 13 20.46 -13.29 -22.51
CA ARG A 13 19.98 -14.68 -22.72
C ARG A 13 18.72 -14.96 -21.91
N LYS A 14 18.69 -14.56 -20.64
CA LYS A 14 17.51 -14.70 -19.77
C LYS A 14 16.30 -13.93 -20.33
N ALA A 15 16.51 -12.70 -20.81
CA ALA A 15 15.45 -11.92 -21.45
C ALA A 15 14.93 -12.60 -22.73
N GLN A 16 15.80 -13.22 -23.54
CA GLN A 16 15.41 -14.00 -24.72
C GLN A 16 14.59 -15.25 -24.37
N GLU A 17 14.87 -15.88 -23.22
CA GLU A 17 14.08 -16.97 -22.65
C GLU A 17 12.73 -16.48 -22.07
N GLY A 18 12.45 -15.18 -22.12
CA GLY A 18 11.20 -14.56 -21.67
C GLY A 18 11.21 -14.13 -20.20
N GLU A 19 12.35 -14.22 -19.50
CA GLU A 19 12.48 -13.80 -18.12
C GLU A 19 12.48 -12.26 -18.01
N THR A 20 11.80 -11.73 -16.98
CA THR A 20 11.93 -10.29 -16.65
C THR A 20 13.18 -10.09 -15.78
N VAL A 21 14.23 -9.55 -16.38
CA VAL A 21 15.51 -9.22 -15.73
C VAL A 21 15.59 -7.78 -15.23
N VAL A 22 14.68 -6.90 -15.69
CA VAL A 22 14.51 -5.53 -15.17
C VAL A 22 13.13 -5.37 -14.53
N PRO A 23 13.03 -5.01 -13.25
CA PRO A 23 11.76 -4.70 -12.61
C PRO A 23 10.99 -3.62 -13.36
N GLY A 24 9.72 -3.87 -13.67
CA GLY A 24 8.91 -2.96 -14.48
C GLY A 24 9.19 -3.02 -15.99
N GLY A 25 10.16 -3.83 -16.45
CA GLY A 25 10.56 -3.97 -17.85
C GLY A 25 9.93 -5.15 -18.60
N THR A 26 8.88 -5.78 -18.08
CA THR A 26 8.28 -7.00 -18.66
C THR A 26 7.87 -6.84 -20.12
N GLY A 27 8.28 -7.79 -20.98
CA GLY A 27 7.86 -7.91 -22.38
C GLY A 27 8.96 -7.67 -23.44
N GLY A 28 10.19 -7.35 -23.03
CA GLY A 28 11.35 -7.20 -23.94
C GLY A 28 12.25 -8.43 -23.96
N ASN A 29 12.79 -8.78 -25.14
CA ASN A 29 13.64 -9.96 -25.34
C ASN A 29 15.14 -9.67 -25.19
N THR A 30 15.50 -8.49 -24.69
CA THR A 30 16.87 -8.08 -24.37
C THR A 30 16.84 -7.26 -23.09
N LEU A 31 17.96 -7.20 -22.36
CA LEU A 31 18.13 -6.35 -21.19
C LEU A 31 17.77 -4.90 -21.53
N GLU A 32 18.32 -4.39 -22.63
CA GLU A 32 18.10 -3.01 -23.08
C GLU A 32 16.62 -2.71 -23.39
N ALA A 33 15.92 -3.64 -24.04
CA ALA A 33 14.49 -3.48 -24.29
C ALA A 33 13.70 -3.42 -22.97
N GLN A 34 14.05 -4.25 -21.99
CA GLN A 34 13.41 -4.21 -20.68
C GLN A 34 13.75 -2.94 -19.89
N GLU A 35 14.98 -2.43 -19.98
CA GLU A 35 15.38 -1.14 -19.40
C GLU A 35 14.54 0.00 -19.96
N HIS A 36 14.40 0.10 -21.29
CA HIS A 36 13.57 1.12 -21.93
C HIS A 36 12.08 0.98 -21.59
N LEU A 37 11.55 -0.24 -21.48
CA LEU A 37 10.17 -0.47 -21.05
C LEU A 37 9.94 -0.01 -19.61
N ALA A 38 10.87 -0.33 -18.71
CA ALA A 38 10.81 0.09 -17.31
C ALA A 38 10.87 1.62 -17.19
N GLU A 39 11.81 2.25 -17.91
CA GLU A 39 11.95 3.70 -17.97
C GLU A 39 10.68 4.37 -18.53
N GLY A 40 10.15 3.86 -19.63
CA GLY A 40 8.92 4.38 -20.25
C GLY A 40 7.70 4.28 -19.34
N ARG A 41 7.54 3.15 -18.62
CA ARG A 41 6.45 2.97 -17.64
C ARG A 41 6.61 3.87 -16.43
N SER A 42 7.83 4.04 -15.93
CA SER A 42 8.13 4.98 -14.84
C SER A 42 7.77 6.40 -15.23
N LYS A 43 8.28 6.88 -16.38
CA LYS A 43 7.96 8.21 -16.93
C LYS A 43 6.46 8.38 -17.13
N GLY A 44 5.77 7.41 -17.73
CA GLY A 44 4.32 7.45 -17.90
C GLY A 44 3.56 7.55 -16.58
N GLY A 45 4.02 6.83 -15.55
CA GLY A 45 3.48 6.93 -14.19
C GLY A 45 3.70 8.30 -13.57
N GLN A 46 4.89 8.88 -13.71
CA GLN A 46 5.21 10.23 -13.23
C GLN A 46 4.36 11.29 -13.93
N THR A 47 4.24 11.24 -15.26
CA THR A 47 3.38 12.15 -16.02
C THR A 47 1.93 12.05 -15.56
N ARG A 48 1.42 10.84 -15.32
CA ARG A 48 0.06 10.65 -14.81
C ARG A 48 -0.10 11.19 -13.39
N SER A 49 0.91 11.01 -12.54
CA SER A 49 0.99 11.57 -11.19
C SER A 49 0.90 13.09 -11.20
N GLU A 50 1.68 13.74 -12.06
CA GLU A 50 1.67 15.20 -12.22
C GLU A 50 0.33 15.71 -12.76
N GLN A 51 -0.28 15.02 -13.72
CA GLN A 51 -1.57 15.41 -14.30
C GLN A 51 -2.74 15.30 -13.34
N LEU A 52 -2.77 14.26 -12.52
CA LEU A 52 -3.90 13.99 -11.61
C LEU A 52 -3.72 14.65 -10.24
N GLY A 53 -2.47 14.84 -9.80
CA GLY A 53 -2.16 15.31 -8.46
C GLY A 53 -2.71 14.39 -7.35
N HIS A 54 -2.62 14.89 -6.12
CA HIS A 54 -3.09 14.16 -4.95
C HIS A 54 -4.61 13.94 -4.97
N GLU A 55 -5.38 14.93 -5.41
CA GLU A 55 -6.83 14.89 -5.49
C GLU A 55 -7.32 13.84 -6.48
N GLY A 56 -6.70 13.77 -7.66
CA GLY A 56 -7.08 12.81 -8.69
C GLY A 56 -6.83 11.35 -8.27
N TYR A 57 -5.71 11.08 -7.60
CA TYR A 57 -5.46 9.75 -7.02
C TYR A 57 -6.38 9.44 -5.85
N SER A 58 -6.67 10.43 -5.00
CA SER A 58 -7.64 10.28 -3.90
C SER A 58 -9.03 9.94 -4.42
N GLU A 59 -9.49 10.61 -5.47
CA GLU A 59 -10.78 10.32 -6.12
C GLU A 59 -10.78 8.92 -6.75
N MET A 60 -9.70 8.54 -7.43
CA MET A 60 -9.57 7.21 -8.04
C MET A 60 -9.60 6.09 -6.98
N GLY A 61 -8.92 6.29 -5.86
CA GLY A 61 -8.96 5.36 -4.72
C GLY A 61 -10.37 5.22 -4.14
N LYS A 62 -11.08 6.34 -3.95
CA LYS A 62 -12.49 6.33 -3.50
C LYS A 62 -13.39 5.56 -4.46
N LYS A 63 -13.28 5.85 -5.77
CA LYS A 63 -14.06 5.13 -6.80
C LYS A 63 -13.75 3.64 -6.80
N GLY A 64 -12.49 3.25 -6.72
CA GLY A 64 -12.09 1.85 -6.63
C GLY A 64 -12.67 1.14 -5.39
N GLY A 65 -12.69 1.82 -4.25
CA GLY A 65 -13.31 1.33 -3.02
C GLY A 65 -14.82 1.13 -3.16
N GLU A 66 -15.54 2.11 -3.72
CA GLU A 66 -16.98 2.02 -3.96
C GLU A 66 -17.32 0.90 -4.95
N THR A 67 -16.58 0.78 -6.06
CA THR A 67 -16.74 -0.33 -7.01
C THR A 67 -16.50 -1.67 -6.33
N ARG A 68 -15.48 -1.78 -5.48
CA ARG A 68 -15.21 -3.04 -4.77
C ARG A 68 -16.31 -3.39 -3.78
N LYS A 69 -16.84 -2.41 -3.06
CA LYS A 69 -17.98 -2.57 -2.15
C LYS A 69 -19.22 -3.06 -2.90
N GLU A 70 -19.52 -2.48 -4.06
CA GLU A 70 -20.63 -2.93 -4.91
C GLU A 70 -20.43 -4.38 -5.39
N GLN A 71 -19.25 -4.73 -5.89
CA GLN A 71 -18.94 -6.10 -6.36
C GLN A 71 -19.09 -7.17 -5.28
N LEU A 72 -18.80 -6.83 -4.03
CA LEU A 72 -18.86 -7.76 -2.90
C LEU A 72 -20.26 -7.88 -2.31
N GLY A 73 -21.11 -6.89 -2.53
CA GLY A 73 -22.37 -6.74 -1.82
C GLY A 73 -22.18 -6.53 -0.32
N GLU A 74 -23.30 -6.47 0.40
CA GLU A 74 -23.31 -6.19 1.83
C GLU A 74 -22.55 -7.24 2.65
N GLU A 75 -22.84 -8.53 2.42
CA GLU A 75 -22.23 -9.63 3.17
C GLU A 75 -20.73 -9.77 2.90
N GLY A 76 -20.30 -9.64 1.64
CA GLY A 76 -18.88 -9.68 1.30
C GLY A 76 -18.10 -8.50 1.88
N TYR A 77 -18.71 -7.31 1.94
CA TYR A 77 -18.07 -6.14 2.57
C TYR A 77 -17.98 -6.29 4.09
N LYS A 78 -19.02 -6.82 4.76
CA LYS A 78 -19.00 -7.15 6.20
C LYS A 78 -17.94 -8.19 6.53
N ASP A 79 -17.84 -9.27 5.75
CA ASP A 79 -16.82 -10.31 5.92
C ASP A 79 -15.40 -9.72 5.78
N MET A 80 -15.18 -8.86 4.79
CA MET A 80 -13.88 -8.19 4.64
C MET A 80 -13.55 -7.29 5.83
N GLY A 81 -14.52 -6.50 6.32
CA GLY A 81 -14.35 -5.69 7.52
C GLY A 81 -14.01 -6.53 8.75
N SER A 82 -14.65 -7.69 8.87
CA SER A 82 -14.42 -8.64 9.98
C SER A 82 -13.03 -9.24 9.92
N LYS A 83 -12.58 -9.67 8.73
CA LYS A 83 -11.20 -10.14 8.49
C LYS A 83 -10.16 -9.06 8.79
N GLY A 84 -10.42 -7.82 8.41
CA GLY A 84 -9.55 -6.68 8.74
C GLY A 84 -9.45 -6.44 10.25
N GLY A 85 -10.59 -6.50 10.96
CA GLY A 85 -10.65 -6.40 12.42
C GLY A 85 -9.90 -7.53 13.11
N GLN A 86 -10.07 -8.77 12.66
CA GLN A 86 -9.36 -9.93 13.19
C GLN A 86 -7.85 -9.82 12.97
N ALA A 87 -7.41 -9.49 11.76
CA ALA A 87 -5.99 -9.29 11.46
C ALA A 87 -5.38 -8.19 12.35
N ARG A 88 -6.12 -7.11 12.59
CA ARG A 88 -5.66 -6.04 13.48
C ARG A 88 -5.62 -6.48 14.95
N SER A 89 -6.60 -7.27 15.37
CA SER A 89 -6.63 -7.87 16.71
C SER A 89 -5.43 -8.79 16.95
N GLU A 90 -5.08 -9.62 15.96
CA GLU A 90 -3.90 -10.49 16.02
C GLU A 90 -2.59 -9.69 16.07
N GLN A 91 -2.48 -8.58 15.33
CA GLN A 91 -1.29 -7.72 15.35
C GLN A 91 -1.08 -6.99 16.70
N LEU A 92 -2.17 -6.58 17.35
CA LEU A 92 -2.12 -5.76 18.56
C LEU A 92 -2.15 -6.56 19.86
N GLY A 93 -2.70 -7.78 19.81
CA GLY A 93 -2.98 -8.57 21.00
C GLY A 93 -4.06 -7.96 21.91
N GLU A 94 -4.35 -8.64 23.02
CA GLU A 94 -5.44 -8.25 23.92
C GLU A 94 -5.27 -6.83 24.50
N GLU A 95 -4.06 -6.46 24.91
CA GLU A 95 -3.79 -5.13 25.49
C GLU A 95 -3.93 -4.01 24.46
N GLY A 96 -3.44 -4.21 23.22
CA GLY A 96 -3.62 -3.23 22.16
C GLY A 96 -5.08 -3.08 21.73
N CYS A 97 -5.87 -4.16 21.75
CA CYS A 97 -7.33 -4.10 21.57
C CYS A 97 -8.03 -3.35 22.71
N LYS A 98 -7.64 -3.57 23.97
CA LYS A 98 -8.17 -2.83 25.12
C LYS A 98 -7.86 -1.33 25.02
N GLU A 99 -6.62 -0.97 24.69
CA GLU A 99 -6.21 0.42 24.46
C GLU A 99 -7.01 1.06 23.30
N MET A 100 -7.21 0.34 22.20
CA MET A 100 -8.03 0.83 21.08
C MET A 100 -9.49 1.02 21.47
N GLY A 101 -10.06 0.10 22.26
CA GLY A 101 -11.42 0.22 22.78
C GLY A 101 -11.57 1.42 23.71
N LYS A 102 -10.60 1.64 24.61
CA LYS A 102 -10.54 2.84 25.47
C LYS A 102 -10.47 4.12 24.63
N LYS A 103 -9.57 4.17 23.66
CA LYS A 103 -9.46 5.30 22.72
C LYS A 103 -10.77 5.54 21.98
N GLY A 104 -11.39 4.49 21.43
CA GLY A 104 -12.68 4.60 20.74
C GLY A 104 -13.81 5.10 21.64
N GLY A 105 -13.84 4.69 22.91
CA GLY A 105 -14.84 5.15 23.89
C GLY A 105 -14.67 6.60 24.34
N LEU A 106 -13.47 7.17 24.21
CA LEU A 106 -13.20 8.58 24.50
C LEU A 106 -13.59 9.50 23.35
N ALA A 107 -13.64 8.98 22.12
CA ALA A 107 -13.92 9.78 20.94
C ALA A 107 -15.31 10.42 21.00
N THR A 108 -15.39 11.69 20.60
CA THR A 108 -16.64 12.45 20.48
C THR A 108 -16.83 12.91 19.04
N LYS A 109 -17.92 13.64 18.76
CA LYS A 109 -18.14 14.25 17.43
C LYS A 109 -17.10 15.33 17.11
N GLU A 110 -16.55 15.97 18.13
CA GLU A 110 -15.71 17.17 18.01
C GLU A 110 -14.23 16.89 18.24
N GLU A 111 -13.91 15.78 18.90
CA GLU A 111 -12.55 15.45 19.35
C GLU A 111 -12.27 13.95 19.21
N SER A 112 -11.09 13.60 18.72
CA SER A 112 -10.66 12.21 18.64
C SER A 112 -10.34 11.64 20.01
N GLY A 113 -10.48 10.32 20.17
CA GLY A 113 -10.16 9.65 21.42
C GLY A 113 -8.71 9.82 21.88
N GLY A 114 -7.77 9.98 20.94
CA GLY A 114 -6.35 10.21 21.24
C GLY A 114 -6.10 11.63 21.76
N GLU A 115 -6.72 12.63 21.15
CA GLU A 115 -6.66 14.02 21.62
C GLU A 115 -7.25 14.16 23.02
N ARG A 116 -8.42 13.54 23.24
CA ARG A 116 -9.06 13.54 24.54
C ARG A 116 -8.24 12.81 25.60
N ALA A 117 -7.68 11.66 25.25
CA ALA A 117 -6.79 10.91 26.14
C ALA A 117 -5.59 11.76 26.57
N ALA A 118 -4.95 12.45 25.62
CA ALA A 118 -3.83 13.35 25.91
C ALA A 118 -4.25 14.50 26.84
N ARG A 119 -5.42 15.12 26.63
CA ARG A 119 -5.94 16.20 27.49
C ARG A 119 -6.26 15.71 28.91
N GLU A 120 -6.83 14.52 29.03
CA GLU A 120 -7.25 13.93 30.31
C GLU A 120 -6.09 13.20 31.03
N GLY A 121 -4.89 13.16 30.42
CA GLY A 121 -3.73 12.49 31.00
C GLY A 121 -3.83 10.96 31.01
N ILE A 122 -4.62 10.40 30.09
CA ILE A 122 -4.79 8.96 29.90
C ILE A 122 -3.65 8.47 28.99
N ASP A 123 -2.80 7.59 29.52
CA ASP A 123 -1.68 7.00 28.77
C ASP A 123 -2.20 6.03 27.70
N ILE A 124 -2.01 6.38 26.43
CA ILE A 124 -2.33 5.56 25.26
C ILE A 124 -1.13 5.61 24.31
N ASP A 125 -0.57 4.44 23.99
CA ASP A 125 0.53 4.36 23.03
C ASP A 125 0.00 4.45 21.58
N GLU A 126 -0.03 5.67 21.07
CA GLU A 126 -0.41 6.00 19.69
C GLU A 126 0.48 5.33 18.62
N SER A 127 1.71 4.96 18.97
CA SER A 127 2.64 4.33 18.02
C SER A 127 2.19 2.94 17.58
N LYS A 128 1.43 2.23 18.43
CA LYS A 128 0.81 0.94 18.10
C LYS A 128 -0.31 1.07 17.07
N PHE A 129 -0.89 2.27 16.93
CA PHE A 129 -2.07 2.48 16.09
C PHE A 129 -1.77 3.03 14.70
N THR A 130 -0.57 3.55 14.50
CA THR A 130 -0.16 4.20 13.27
C THR A 130 0.77 3.31 12.45
N ASN A 131 0.58 3.28 11.14
CA ASN A 131 1.55 2.68 10.23
C ASN A 131 2.51 3.80 9.82
N LYS A 132 3.61 3.99 10.58
CA LYS A 132 4.65 4.94 10.20
C LYS A 132 5.45 4.36 9.02
N GLN A 133 4.94 4.55 7.82
CA GLN A 133 5.76 4.60 6.61
C GLN A 133 5.41 5.88 5.87
N ALA A 134 6.42 6.75 5.76
CA ALA A 134 6.41 8.00 5.00
C ALA A 134 6.69 7.70 3.53
#